data_AF-A0A5J4Q5A8-F1
#
_entry.id   AF-A0A5J4Q5A8-F1
#
_cell.length_a   1.000
_cell.length_b   1.000
_cell.length_c   1.000
_cell.angle_alpha   90.00
_cell.angle_beta   90.00
_cell.angle_gamma   90.00
#
_symmetry.space_group_name_H-M   'P 1'
#
loop_
_entity.id
_entity.type
_entity.pdbx_description
1 polymer ?
#
loop_
_entity_poly.entity_id
_entity_poly.type
_entity_poly.pdbx_seq_one_letter_code
_entity_poly.pdbx_strand_id
1 'polypeptide(L)'
;MLDDMELEKERGITIKSHAIQMEHIYKGEKYILNLIDTPGHVDFSYEVSRSIAACEGALLVVDASQGVQAQTISNLYMAIDHSLEIIPIINKCDMSAAMPEETEDEIVELLGCKREEIIRASGKTGMGVEEILTAVIERIPHPQGDEEAPLQALIFDSVFNSFRGIIAYFKITNGVICSGDKVQFINTGK
;
A
#
# COMPACT_ATOMS: atom_id res chain seq x y z
N MET A 1 -8.67 6.38 11.33
CA MET A 1 -8.44 7.56 10.48
C MET A 1 -6.93 7.67 10.36
N LEU A 2 -6.40 7.76 9.14
CA LEU A 2 -4.98 7.59 8.84
C LEU A 2 -4.17 8.89 8.95
N ASP A 3 -4.77 10.02 8.60
CA ASP A 3 -4.13 11.33 8.75
C ASP A 3 -4.18 11.76 10.22
N ASP A 4 -3.09 11.54 10.95
CA ASP A 4 -3.01 11.92 12.36
C ASP A 4 -2.24 13.23 12.58
N MET A 5 -1.37 13.65 11.65
CA MET A 5 -0.61 14.89 11.79
C MET A 5 -1.46 16.12 11.44
N GLU A 6 -1.36 17.20 12.25
CA GLU A 6 -2.05 18.48 11.95
C GLU A 6 -1.68 19.03 10.56
N LEU A 7 -0.42 18.86 10.16
CA LEU A 7 0.07 19.30 8.86
C LEU A 7 -0.49 18.48 7.68
N GLU A 8 -0.78 17.19 7.89
CA GLU A 8 -1.46 16.33 6.89
C GLU A 8 -2.92 16.75 6.74
N LYS A 9 -3.61 17.01 7.86
CA LYS A 9 -5.00 17.51 7.88
C LYS A 9 -5.12 18.89 7.23
N GLU A 10 -4.15 19.78 7.44
CA GLU A 10 -4.14 21.12 6.84
C GLU A 10 -3.92 21.08 5.31
N ARG A 11 -3.12 20.13 4.82
CA ARG A 11 -2.75 20.06 3.39
C ARG A 11 -3.55 19.03 2.59
N GLY A 12 -4.29 18.14 3.25
CA GLY A 12 -5.04 17.05 2.61
C GLY A 12 -4.15 16.05 1.89
N ILE A 13 -2.91 15.85 2.35
CA ILE A 13 -1.95 14.90 1.78
C ILE A 13 -1.35 14.03 2.89
N THR A 14 -1.15 12.75 2.60
CA THR A 14 -0.32 11.86 3.43
C THR A 14 1.14 12.31 3.32
N ILE A 15 1.75 12.65 4.46
CA ILE A 15 3.15 13.08 4.56
C ILE A 15 4.02 11.92 5.04
N LYS A 16 3.50 11.04 5.90
CA LYS A 16 4.21 9.85 6.38
C LYS A 16 3.47 8.55 6.09
N SER A 17 4.25 7.51 5.80
CA SER A 17 3.67 6.18 5.59
C SER A 17 3.10 5.61 6.89
N HIS A 18 1.88 5.10 6.86
CA HIS A 18 1.24 4.46 8.01
C HIS A 18 1.11 2.96 7.75
N ALA A 19 1.72 2.14 8.63
CA ALA A 19 1.56 0.69 8.61
C ALA A 19 0.40 0.28 9.52
N ILE A 20 -0.68 -0.27 8.94
CA ILE A 20 -1.83 -0.80 9.67
C ILE A 20 -1.91 -2.31 9.46
N GLN A 21 -2.20 -3.05 10.53
CA GLN A 21 -2.61 -4.44 10.45
C GLN A 21 -4.10 -4.58 10.72
N MET A 22 -4.79 -5.33 9.88
CA MET A 22 -6.23 -5.58 9.98
C MET A 22 -6.51 -7.09 9.92
N GLU A 23 -7.48 -7.54 10.70
CA GLU A 23 -8.01 -8.90 10.59
C GLU A 23 -9.25 -8.88 9.70
N HIS A 24 -9.35 -9.81 8.75
CA HIS A 24 -10.49 -9.94 7.86
C HIS A 24 -10.88 -11.41 7.69
N ILE A 25 -12.18 -11.70 7.66
CA ILE A 25 -12.69 -13.06 7.45
C ILE A 25 -13.20 -13.17 6.02
N TYR A 26 -12.58 -14.04 5.23
CA TYR A 26 -12.99 -14.31 3.85
C TYR A 26 -13.27 -15.80 3.66
N LYS A 27 -14.46 -16.14 3.16
CA LYS A 27 -14.92 -17.53 2.97
C LYS A 27 -14.73 -18.44 4.21
N GLY A 28 -14.79 -17.86 5.41
CA GLY A 28 -14.62 -18.57 6.68
C GLY A 28 -13.18 -18.70 7.18
N GLU A 29 -12.20 -18.26 6.40
CA GLU A 29 -10.79 -18.23 6.78
C GLU A 29 -10.38 -16.82 7.25
N LYS A 30 -9.47 -16.77 8.23
CA LYS A 30 -8.96 -15.52 8.79
C LYS A 30 -7.70 -15.08 8.06
N TYR A 31 -7.71 -13.87 7.55
CA TYR A 31 -6.59 -13.20 6.89
C TYR A 31 -6.08 -12.04 7.74
N ILE A 32 -4.76 -11.83 7.68
CA ILE A 32 -4.11 -10.64 8.20
C ILE A 32 -3.68 -9.79 7.02
N LEU A 33 -4.26 -8.59 6.92
CA LEU A 33 -3.95 -7.63 5.87
C LEU A 33 -3.05 -6.56 6.46
N ASN A 34 -1.85 -6.40 5.89
CA ASN A 34 -0.95 -5.31 6.25
C ASN A 34 -1.06 -4.23 5.15
N LEU A 35 -1.52 -3.04 5.53
CA LEU A 35 -1.65 -1.89 4.65
C LEU A 35 -0.54 -0.90 4.96
N ILE A 36 0.17 -0.46 3.93
CA ILE A 36 1.09 0.67 4.00
C ILE A 36 0.48 1.79 3.17
N ASP A 37 0.01 2.85 3.84
CA ASP A 37 -0.38 4.08 3.14
C ASP A 37 0.89 4.81 2.72
N THR A 38 1.01 5.21 1.46
CA THR A 38 2.22 5.87 0.93
C THR A 38 1.94 7.33 0.58
N PRO A 39 2.87 8.26 0.81
CA PRO A 39 2.72 9.64 0.33
C PRO A 39 2.51 9.71 -1.18
N GLY A 40 1.53 10.52 -1.63
CA GLY A 40 1.24 10.69 -3.07
C GLY A 40 2.12 11.73 -3.79
N HIS A 41 2.94 12.48 -3.06
CA HIS A 41 3.71 13.59 -3.61
C HIS A 41 5.12 13.16 -4.03
N VAL A 42 5.60 13.66 -5.17
CA VAL A 42 6.89 13.31 -5.79
C VAL A 42 8.12 13.52 -4.88
N ASP A 43 8.03 14.50 -3.99
CA ASP A 43 9.08 14.83 -3.02
C ASP A 43 9.37 13.69 -2.02
N PHE A 44 8.45 12.72 -1.89
CA PHE A 44 8.58 11.56 -1.00
C PHE A 44 8.82 10.24 -1.74
N SER A 45 9.30 10.31 -3.00
CA SER A 45 9.62 9.13 -3.82
C SER A 45 10.51 8.10 -3.12
N TYR A 46 11.43 8.53 -2.25
CA TYR A 46 12.26 7.61 -1.46
C TYR A 46 11.46 6.81 -0.42
N GLU A 47 10.49 7.44 0.25
CA GLU A 47 9.62 6.75 1.20
C GLU A 47 8.69 5.77 0.47
N VAL A 48 8.11 6.22 -0.65
CA VAL A 48 7.26 5.39 -1.53
C VAL A 48 8.02 4.13 -1.99
N SER A 49 9.26 4.28 -2.45
CA SER A 49 10.09 3.15 -2.90
C SER A 49 10.32 2.11 -1.79
N ARG A 50 10.62 2.55 -0.56
CA ARG A 50 10.83 1.61 0.55
C ARG A 50 9.56 0.90 0.97
N SER A 51 8.43 1.60 0.96
CA SER A 51 7.11 1.02 1.24
C SER A 51 6.72 0.00 0.17
N ILE A 52 6.92 0.32 -1.11
CA ILE A 52 6.71 -0.61 -2.24
C ILE A 52 7.56 -1.87 -2.08
N ALA A 53 8.84 -1.73 -1.72
CA ALA A 53 9.73 -2.87 -1.50
C ALA A 53 9.28 -3.79 -0.35
N ALA A 54 8.41 -3.32 0.53
CA ALA A 54 7.86 -4.09 1.63
C ALA A 54 6.51 -4.79 1.30
N CYS A 55 5.98 -4.62 0.09
CA CYS A 55 4.67 -5.17 -0.30
C CYS A 55 4.79 -6.32 -1.32
N GLU A 56 3.69 -7.05 -1.49
CA GLU A 56 3.48 -8.05 -2.55
C GLU A 56 2.55 -7.52 -3.66
N GLY A 57 1.79 -6.47 -3.37
CA GLY A 57 0.88 -5.83 -4.32
C GLY A 57 0.63 -4.37 -3.97
N ALA A 58 0.05 -3.64 -4.92
CA ALA A 58 -0.27 -2.24 -4.80
C ALA A 58 -1.70 -1.95 -5.31
N LEU A 59 -2.40 -1.07 -4.59
CA LEU A 59 -3.69 -0.56 -5.00
C LEU A 59 -3.48 0.71 -5.83
N LEU A 60 -3.70 0.63 -7.15
CA LEU A 60 -3.59 1.80 -8.04
C LEU A 60 -4.92 2.57 -8.01
N VAL A 61 -5.00 3.56 -7.13
CA VAL A 61 -6.20 4.38 -6.98
C VAL A 61 -6.16 5.60 -7.90
N VAL A 62 -7.12 5.70 -8.81
CA VAL A 62 -7.30 6.80 -9.77
C VAL A 62 -8.60 7.54 -9.47
N ASP A 63 -8.58 8.87 -9.53
CA ASP A 63 -9.77 9.69 -9.29
C ASP A 63 -10.65 9.72 -10.54
N ALA A 64 -11.90 9.25 -10.43
CA ALA A 64 -12.86 9.21 -11.53
C ALA A 64 -13.16 10.58 -12.15
N SER A 65 -12.92 11.68 -11.43
CA SER A 65 -13.17 13.04 -11.91
C SER A 65 -11.95 13.73 -12.51
N GLN A 66 -10.76 13.15 -12.35
CA GLN A 66 -9.49 13.72 -12.81
C GLN A 66 -8.73 12.83 -13.79
N GLY A 67 -9.07 11.55 -13.86
CA GLY A 67 -8.37 10.59 -14.69
C GLY A 67 -6.96 10.29 -14.18
N VAL A 68 -6.16 9.67 -15.04
CA VAL A 68 -4.76 9.33 -14.78
C VAL A 68 -3.89 10.59 -14.80
N GLN A 69 -3.12 10.80 -13.73
CA GLN A 69 -2.18 11.91 -13.62
C GLN A 69 -0.72 11.44 -13.70
N ALA A 70 0.20 12.37 -13.93
CA ALA A 70 1.64 12.06 -14.02
C ALA A 70 2.19 11.34 -12.77
N GLN A 71 1.66 11.66 -11.58
CA GLN A 71 2.04 11.00 -10.33
C GLN A 71 1.57 9.54 -10.27
N THR A 72 0.35 9.27 -10.77
CA THR A 72 -0.19 7.91 -10.93
C THR A 72 0.75 7.06 -11.78
N ILE A 73 1.21 7.61 -12.90
CA ILE A 73 2.13 6.94 -13.83
C ILE A 73 3.48 6.65 -13.16
N SER A 74 4.06 7.65 -12.47
CA SER A 74 5.35 7.47 -11.78
C SER A 74 5.30 6.36 -10.72
N ASN A 75 4.26 6.36 -9.88
CA ASN A 75 4.10 5.35 -8.82
C ASN A 75 3.80 3.97 -9.38
N LEU A 76 3.03 3.90 -10.47
CA LEU A 76 2.77 2.65 -11.17
C LEU A 76 4.07 2.01 -11.69
N TYR A 77 4.91 2.77 -12.38
CA TYR A 77 6.17 2.21 -12.89
C TYR A 77 7.08 1.74 -11.75
N MET A 78 7.12 2.46 -10.62
CA MET A 78 7.84 1.98 -9.43
C MET A 78 7.28 0.65 -8.91
N ALA A 79 5.95 0.48 -8.87
CA ALA A 79 5.35 -0.77 -8.43
C ALA A 79 5.63 -1.93 -9.40
N ILE A 80 5.61 -1.67 -10.71
CA ILE A 80 5.96 -2.64 -11.77
C ILE A 80 7.43 -3.05 -11.66
N ASP A 81 8.35 -2.10 -11.48
CA ASP A 81 9.78 -2.38 -11.34
C ASP A 81 10.08 -3.28 -10.13
N HIS A 82 9.25 -3.19 -9.09
CA HIS A 82 9.29 -4.04 -7.91
C HIS A 82 8.46 -5.34 -8.03
N SER A 83 7.91 -5.63 -9.22
CA SER A 83 7.11 -6.83 -9.50
C SER A 83 5.90 -6.98 -8.57
N LEU A 84 5.29 -5.87 -8.16
CA LEU A 84 4.07 -5.90 -7.35
C LEU A 84 2.86 -6.25 -8.22
N GLU A 85 1.95 -7.04 -7.66
CA GLU A 85 0.62 -7.25 -8.24
C GLU A 85 -0.20 -5.95 -8.15
N ILE A 86 -0.73 -5.45 -9.27
CA ILE A 86 -1.44 -4.17 -9.32
C ILE A 86 -2.95 -4.42 -9.37
N ILE A 87 -3.68 -3.85 -8.40
CA ILE A 87 -5.15 -3.82 -8.43
C ILE A 87 -5.61 -2.41 -8.82
N PRO A 88 -6.14 -2.22 -10.05
CA PRO A 88 -6.65 -0.91 -10.48
C PRO A 88 -7.99 -0.59 -9.84
N ILE A 89 -8.09 0.61 -9.28
CA ILE A 89 -9.28 1.11 -8.59
C ILE A 89 -9.62 2.51 -9.09
N ILE A 90 -10.88 2.74 -9.43
CA ILE A 90 -11.40 4.07 -9.75
C ILE A 90 -12.21 4.57 -8.55
N ASN A 91 -11.69 5.59 -7.87
CA ASN A 91 -12.29 6.17 -6.68
C ASN A 91 -13.13 7.42 -7.00
N LYS A 92 -13.95 7.86 -6.04
CA LYS A 92 -14.85 9.03 -6.14
C LYS A 92 -15.97 8.88 -7.18
N CYS A 93 -16.40 7.66 -7.46
CA CYS A 93 -17.53 7.40 -8.36
C CYS A 93 -18.88 7.97 -7.87
N ASP A 94 -18.96 8.44 -6.62
CA ASP A 94 -20.14 9.12 -6.07
C ASP A 94 -20.28 10.59 -6.52
N MET A 95 -19.23 11.17 -7.10
CA MET A 95 -19.24 12.57 -7.52
C MET A 95 -20.04 12.75 -8.82
N SER A 96 -20.80 13.83 -8.92
CA SER A 96 -21.53 14.17 -10.15
C SER A 96 -20.62 14.46 -11.35
N ALA A 97 -19.36 14.83 -11.09
CA ALA A 97 -18.33 15.07 -12.09
C ALA A 97 -17.49 13.83 -12.40
N ALA A 98 -17.83 12.65 -11.84
CA ALA A 98 -17.11 11.42 -12.12
C ALA A 98 -17.35 10.96 -13.57
N MET A 99 -16.27 10.54 -14.23
CA MET A 99 -16.22 10.06 -15.61
C MET A 99 -15.63 8.63 -15.61
N PRO A 100 -16.27 7.66 -14.92
CA PRO A 100 -15.66 6.37 -14.65
C PRO A 100 -15.34 5.57 -15.92
N GLU A 101 -16.17 5.65 -16.96
CA GLU A 101 -15.93 4.93 -18.22
C GLU A 101 -14.69 5.46 -18.96
N GLU A 102 -14.51 6.78 -19.00
CA GLU A 102 -13.32 7.40 -19.60
C GLU A 102 -12.06 7.06 -18.80
N THR A 103 -12.15 7.10 -17.47
CA THR A 103 -11.03 6.72 -16.60
C THR A 103 -10.69 5.23 -16.72
N GLU A 104 -11.67 4.35 -16.93
CA GLU A 104 -11.43 2.93 -17.23
C GLU A 104 -10.62 2.76 -18.51
N ASP A 105 -10.96 3.49 -19.56
CA ASP A 105 -10.22 3.46 -20.82
C ASP A 105 -8.76 3.89 -20.65
N GLU A 106 -8.51 4.96 -19.91
CA GLU A 106 -7.15 5.41 -19.60
C GLU A 106 -6.35 4.36 -18.82
N ILE A 107 -6.97 3.71 -17.83
CA ILE A 107 -6.32 2.65 -17.04
C ILE A 107 -6.03 1.41 -17.89
N VAL A 108 -6.97 1.00 -18.75
CA VAL A 108 -6.78 -0.12 -19.69
C VAL A 108 -5.62 0.18 -20.65
N GLU A 109 -5.55 1.40 -21.19
CA GLU A 109 -4.44 1.82 -22.06
C GLU A 109 -3.10 1.82 -21.31
N LEU A 110 -3.09 2.26 -20.05
CA LEU A 110 -1.89 2.35 -19.23
C LEU A 110 -1.37 0.98 -18.77
N LEU A 111 -2.25 0.09 -18.30
CA LEU A 111 -1.88 -1.22 -17.71
C LEU A 111 -1.93 -2.37 -18.70
N GLY A 112 -2.70 -2.24 -19.80
CA GLY A 112 -3.04 -3.37 -20.66
C GLY A 112 -3.92 -4.42 -19.98
N CYS A 113 -4.58 -4.08 -18.88
CA CYS A 113 -5.48 -4.97 -18.14
C CYS A 113 -6.87 -5.02 -18.80
N LYS A 114 -7.71 -5.96 -18.36
CA LYS A 114 -9.11 -5.99 -18.80
C LYS A 114 -9.95 -5.00 -18.01
N ARG A 115 -11.00 -4.46 -18.62
CA ARG A 115 -11.89 -3.50 -17.94
C ARG A 115 -12.58 -4.13 -16.72
N GLU A 116 -12.89 -5.43 -16.78
CA GLU A 116 -13.52 -6.17 -15.68
C GLU A 116 -12.61 -6.36 -14.46
N GLU A 117 -11.30 -6.12 -14.61
CA GLU A 117 -10.35 -6.19 -13.50
C GLU A 117 -10.33 -4.89 -12.67
N ILE A 118 -10.87 -3.79 -13.22
CA ILE A 118 -10.91 -2.47 -12.58
C ILE A 118 -12.10 -2.39 -11.62
N ILE A 119 -11.82 -1.97 -10.38
CA ILE A 119 -12.84 -1.88 -9.33
C ILE A 119 -13.29 -0.43 -9.19
N ARG A 120 -14.59 -0.18 -9.40
CA ARG A 120 -15.20 1.13 -9.10
C ARG A 120 -15.46 1.22 -7.60
N ALA A 121 -15.02 2.32 -7.00
CA ALA A 121 -15.11 2.54 -5.56
C ALA A 121 -15.45 3.99 -5.20
N SER A 122 -15.84 4.19 -3.95
CA SER A 122 -15.98 5.49 -3.34
C SER A 122 -15.59 5.40 -1.87
N GLY A 123 -14.42 5.95 -1.55
CA GLY A 123 -13.94 6.06 -0.17
C GLY A 123 -14.86 6.90 0.74
N LYS A 124 -15.76 7.72 0.16
CA LYS A 124 -16.74 8.51 0.91
C LYS A 124 -17.97 7.70 1.30
N THR A 125 -18.46 6.83 0.42
CA THR A 125 -19.70 6.07 0.64
C THR A 125 -19.46 4.64 1.09
N GLY A 126 -18.23 4.12 0.91
CA GLY A 126 -17.88 2.72 1.16
C GLY A 126 -18.17 1.80 -0.03
N MET A 127 -18.67 2.32 -1.16
CA MET A 127 -18.86 1.52 -2.38
C MET A 127 -17.53 0.91 -2.84
N GLY A 128 -17.54 -0.35 -3.25
CA GLY A 128 -16.37 -1.05 -3.81
C GLY A 128 -15.38 -1.58 -2.78
N VAL A 129 -15.56 -1.28 -1.48
CA VAL A 129 -14.58 -1.66 -0.44
C VAL A 129 -14.51 -3.18 -0.27
N GLU A 130 -15.64 -3.87 -0.28
CA GLU A 130 -15.68 -5.33 -0.13
C GLU A 130 -15.05 -6.02 -1.34
N GLU A 131 -15.29 -5.49 -2.53
CA GLU A 131 -14.70 -5.95 -3.78
C GLU A 131 -13.19 -5.74 -3.79
N ILE A 132 -12.69 -4.60 -3.26
CA ILE A 132 -11.26 -4.34 -3.09
C ILE A 132 -10.65 -5.35 -2.13
N LEU A 133 -11.24 -5.57 -0.95
CA LEU A 133 -10.73 -6.52 0.03
C LEU A 133 -10.70 -7.95 -0.53
N THR A 134 -11.75 -8.33 -1.26
CA THR A 134 -11.80 -9.62 -1.97
C THR A 134 -10.69 -9.72 -3.00
N ALA A 135 -10.49 -8.69 -3.84
CA ALA A 135 -9.45 -8.69 -4.85
C ALA A 135 -8.03 -8.74 -4.24
N VAL A 136 -7.80 -8.04 -3.12
CA VAL A 136 -6.55 -8.13 -2.36
C VAL A 136 -6.27 -9.58 -1.96
N ILE A 137 -7.26 -10.29 -1.42
CA ILE A 137 -7.08 -11.67 -0.97
C ILE A 137 -6.91 -12.65 -2.14
N GLU A 138 -7.63 -12.44 -3.24
CA GLU A 138 -7.65 -13.39 -4.36
C GLU A 138 -6.52 -13.16 -5.39
N ARG A 139 -6.00 -11.94 -5.52
CA ARG A 139 -5.06 -11.57 -6.59
C ARG A 139 -3.64 -11.34 -6.07
N ILE A 140 -3.48 -10.68 -4.91
CA ILE A 140 -2.15 -10.39 -4.38
C ILE A 140 -1.54 -11.69 -3.82
N PRO A 141 -0.33 -12.07 -4.25
CA PRO A 141 0.32 -13.25 -3.71
C PRO A 141 0.60 -13.07 -2.22
N HIS A 142 0.45 -14.14 -1.44
CA HIS A 142 0.86 -14.12 -0.05
C HIS A 142 2.40 -13.94 0.05
N PRO A 143 2.92 -13.30 1.12
CA PRO A 143 4.34 -13.19 1.33
C PRO A 143 4.98 -14.59 1.38
N GLN A 144 6.21 -14.69 0.86
CA GLN A 144 7.00 -15.92 0.87
C GLN A 144 8.21 -15.75 1.77
N GLY A 145 8.56 -16.80 2.51
CA GLY A 145 9.66 -16.82 3.45
C GLY A 145 9.83 -18.20 4.09
N ASP A 146 10.98 -18.40 4.71
CA ASP A 146 11.31 -19.58 5.52
C ASP A 146 11.46 -19.17 6.98
N GLU A 147 10.60 -19.70 7.85
CA GLU A 147 10.61 -19.43 9.30
C GLU A 147 11.85 -20.00 9.99
N GLU A 148 12.48 -21.04 9.43
CA GLU A 148 13.67 -21.69 9.99
C GLU A 148 14.98 -21.04 9.52
N ALA A 149 14.91 -20.16 8.51
CA ALA A 149 16.06 -19.42 8.02
C ALA A 149 16.47 -18.29 9.00
N PRO A 150 17.72 -17.78 8.93
CA PRO A 150 18.13 -16.64 9.73
C PRO A 150 17.22 -15.43 9.53
N LEU A 151 16.95 -14.69 10.62
CA LEU A 151 16.10 -13.51 10.59
C LEU A 151 16.58 -12.50 9.53
N GLN A 152 15.68 -12.18 8.61
CA GLN A 152 15.84 -11.11 7.64
C GLN A 152 14.63 -10.20 7.70
N ALA A 153 14.86 -8.96 8.11
CA ALA A 153 13.83 -7.94 8.23
C ALA A 153 14.23 -6.68 7.45
N LEU A 154 13.34 -6.23 6.56
CA LEU A 154 13.50 -5.00 5.80
C LEU A 154 12.84 -3.85 6.58
N ILE A 155 13.64 -2.91 7.06
CA ILE A 155 13.13 -1.67 7.66
C ILE A 155 12.72 -0.72 6.54
N PHE A 156 11.44 -0.35 6.51
CA PHE A 156 10.90 0.56 5.50
C PHE A 156 10.57 1.95 6.07
N ASP A 157 10.32 2.06 7.37
CA ASP A 157 10.11 3.34 8.05
C ASP A 157 10.57 3.34 9.52
N SER A 158 10.70 4.52 10.13
CA SER A 158 10.96 4.69 11.55
C SER A 158 10.41 6.00 12.11
N VAL A 159 10.01 5.97 13.39
CA VAL A 159 9.51 7.12 14.12
C VAL A 159 10.20 7.25 15.47
N PHE A 160 10.47 8.48 15.89
CA PHE A 160 11.02 8.75 17.21
C PHE A 160 9.89 8.91 18.23
N ASN A 161 9.96 8.13 19.31
CA ASN A 161 9.09 8.24 20.47
C ASN A 161 9.90 8.68 21.69
N SER A 162 9.44 9.72 22.40
CA SER A 162 10.16 10.30 23.54
C SER A 162 10.37 9.34 24.72
N PHE A 163 9.55 8.30 24.86
CA PHE A 163 9.64 7.31 25.94
C PHE A 163 10.31 6.01 25.51
N ARG A 164 10.07 5.58 24.27
CA ARG A 164 10.50 4.26 23.74
C ARG A 164 11.74 4.35 22.85
N GLY A 165 12.20 5.55 22.50
CA GLY A 165 13.28 5.75 21.54
C GLY A 165 12.81 5.59 20.10
N ILE A 166 13.67 5.09 19.22
CA ILE A 166 13.35 4.86 17.80
C ILE A 166 12.51 3.60 17.68
N ILE A 167 11.33 3.73 17.08
CA ILE A 167 10.46 2.63 16.69
C ILE A 167 10.65 2.41 15.19
N ALA A 168 11.10 1.22 14.80
CA ALA A 168 11.27 0.84 13.41
C ALA A 168 10.07 0.01 12.93
N TYR A 169 9.58 0.32 11.72
CA TYR A 169 8.61 -0.49 11.00
C TYR A 169 9.35 -1.35 9.98
N PHE A 170 9.07 -2.65 10.00
CA PHE A 170 9.78 -3.61 9.17
C PHE A 170 8.87 -4.72 8.65
N LYS A 171 9.25 -5.27 7.51
CA LYS A 171 8.72 -6.52 6.95
C LYS A 171 9.68 -7.65 7.30
N ILE A 172 9.18 -8.75 7.82
CA ILE A 172 9.96 -9.99 7.95
C ILE A 172 9.88 -10.73 6.61
N THR A 173 11.03 -11.04 6.03
CA THR A 173 11.15 -11.86 4.82
C THR A 173 11.48 -13.30 5.18
N ASN A 174 12.35 -13.52 6.17
CA ASN A 174 12.73 -14.85 6.65
C ASN A 174 12.95 -14.83 8.16
N GLY A 175 12.84 -16.00 8.77
CA GLY A 175 13.01 -16.21 10.19
C GLY A 175 11.89 -15.64 11.04
N VAL A 176 12.12 -15.65 12.35
CA VAL A 176 11.18 -15.19 13.37
C VAL A 176 11.90 -14.23 14.32
N ILE A 177 11.19 -13.22 14.83
CA ILE A 177 11.68 -12.32 15.86
C ILE A 177 10.76 -12.36 17.08
N CYS A 178 11.35 -12.54 18.26
CA CYS A 178 10.68 -12.56 19.54
C CYS A 178 11.16 -11.43 20.46
N SER A 179 10.33 -11.11 21.46
CA SER A 179 10.73 -10.16 22.50
C SER A 179 11.95 -10.68 23.27
N GLY A 180 13.00 -9.86 23.36
CA GLY A 180 14.25 -10.21 24.04
C GLY A 180 15.37 -10.69 23.12
N ASP A 181 15.07 -10.93 21.83
CA ASP A 181 16.09 -11.32 20.86
C ASP A 181 17.11 -10.20 20.65
N LYS A 182 18.37 -10.61 20.44
CA LYS A 182 19.43 -9.69 20.03
C LYS A 182 19.44 -9.62 18.50
N VAL A 183 19.16 -8.44 17.98
CA VAL A 183 19.20 -8.16 16.55
C VAL A 183 20.49 -7.44 16.18
N GLN A 184 20.89 -7.56 14.91
CA GLN A 184 22.04 -6.87 14.35
C GLN A 184 21.62 -6.12 13.09
N PHE A 185 22.02 -4.86 12.98
CA PHE A 185 21.87 -4.08 11.76
C PHE A 185 23.02 -4.41 10.80
N ILE A 186 22.68 -5.02 9.66
CA ILE A 186 23.69 -5.46 8.67
C ILE A 186 24.60 -4.30 8.22
N ASN A 187 24.04 -3.10 8.04
CA ASN A 187 24.81 -1.95 7.55
C ASN A 187 25.88 -1.43 8.54
N THR A 188 25.66 -1.58 9.84
CA THR A 188 26.59 -1.07 10.88
C THR A 188 27.39 -2.18 11.55
N GLY A 189 27.01 -3.45 11.32
CA GLY A 189 27.59 -4.62 11.98
C GLY A 189 27.34 -4.65 13.49
N LYS A 190 26.42 -3.84 14.00
CA LYS A 190 26.10 -3.71 15.43
C LYS A 190 24.71 -4.22 15.76
#